data_AF-A0A956XW57-F1
#
_entry.id   AF-A0A956XW57-F1
#
_cell.length_a   1.000
_cell.length_b   1.000
_cell.length_c   1.000
_cell.angle_alpha   90.00
_cell.angle_beta   90.00
_cell.angle_gamma   90.00
#
_symmetry.space_group_name_H-M   'P 1'
#
loop_
_entity.id
_entity.type
_entity.pdbx_description
1 polymer ?
#
loop_
_entity_poly.entity_id
_entity_poly.type
_entity_poly.pdbx_seq_one_letter_code
_entity_poly.pdbx_strand_id
1 'polypeptide(L)' 'MPNPGLLSIKEKETSNLRMLLLVNAGLDVLYILFGLRMSRSDKGDGARRGNGLGIVIQGAFLLLFDLIHALTLPNPED' A
#
# COMPACT_ATOMS: atom_id res chain seq x y z
N MET A 1 -21.84 32.37 1.94
CA MET A 1 -21.82 31.45 0.78
C MET A 1 -20.62 30.53 0.97
N PRO A 2 -20.76 29.20 0.88
CA PRO A 2 -19.62 28.28 0.86
C PRO A 2 -18.67 28.72 -0.26
N ASN A 3 -17.37 28.81 0.02
CA ASN A 3 -16.39 29.21 -0.99
C ASN A 3 -16.23 28.05 -1.99
N PRO A 4 -16.65 28.18 -3.26
CA PRO A 4 -16.60 27.09 -4.23
C PRO A 4 -15.16 26.64 -4.54
N GLY A 5 -14.17 27.51 -4.31
CA GLY A 5 -12.76 27.13 -4.42
C GLY A 5 -12.31 26.12 -3.35
N LEU A 6 -12.92 26.11 -2.17
CA LEU A 6 -12.55 25.20 -1.09
C LEU A 6 -12.97 23.74 -1.37
N LEU A 7 -14.08 23.57 -2.09
CA LEU A 7 -14.60 22.26 -2.51
C LEU A 7 -13.70 21.65 -3.59
N SER A 8 -13.35 22.44 -4.61
CA SER A 8 -12.46 21.99 -5.69
C SER A 8 -11.06 21.58 -5.21
N ILE A 9 -10.52 22.26 -4.19
CA ILE A 9 -9.22 21.91 -3.60
C ILE A 9 -9.32 20.57 -2.84
N LYS A 10 -10.38 20.37 -2.03
CA LYS A 10 -10.60 19.12 -1.30
C LYS A 10 -10.75 17.90 -2.23
N GLU A 11 -11.46 18.05 -3.35
CA GLU A 11 -11.66 16.98 -4.33
C GLU A 11 -10.33 16.57 -4.98
N LYS A 12 -9.51 17.54 -5.39
CA LYS A 12 -8.17 17.28 -5.97
C LYS A 12 -7.21 16.65 -4.99
N GLU A 13 -7.21 17.10 -3.75
CA GLU A 13 -6.34 16.57 -2.70
C GLU A 13 -6.67 15.10 -2.39
N THR A 14 -7.95 14.77 -2.31
CA THR A 14 -8.45 13.39 -2.15
C THR A 14 -8.04 12.49 -3.31
N SER A 15 -8.12 12.98 -4.55
CA SER A 15 -7.73 12.21 -5.75
C SER A 15 -6.21 11.92 -5.79
N ASN A 16 -5.38 12.91 -5.45
CA ASN A 16 -3.93 12.74 -5.37
C ASN A 16 -3.52 11.76 -4.26
N LEU A 17 -4.17 11.83 -3.09
CA LEU A 17 -3.94 10.89 -2.00
C LEU A 17 -4.30 9.47 -2.41
N ARG A 18 -5.43 9.29 -3.09
CA ARG A 18 -5.86 7.98 -3.62
C ARG A 18 -4.85 7.40 -4.62
N MET A 19 -4.29 8.23 -5.51
CA MET A 19 -3.26 7.79 -6.45
C MET A 19 -1.96 7.38 -5.74
N LEU A 20 -1.51 8.15 -4.74
CA LEU A 20 -0.33 7.81 -3.94
C LEU A 20 -0.50 6.49 -3.17
N LEU A 21 -1.67 6.27 -2.56
CA LEU A 21 -2.02 5.03 -1.86
C LEU A 21 -2.03 3.82 -2.81
N LEU A 22 -2.55 3.96 -4.03
CA LEU A 22 -2.55 2.88 -5.02
C LEU A 22 -1.14 2.54 -5.50
N VAL A 23 -0.27 3.54 -5.66
CA VAL A 23 1.14 3.33 -6.02
C VAL A 23 1.88 2.61 -4.90
N ASN A 24 1.69 2.99 -3.63
CA ASN A 24 2.29 2.28 -2.49
C ASN A 24 1.77 0.85 -2.37
N ALA A 25 0.46 0.63 -2.49
CA ALA A 25 -0.10 -0.72 -2.51
C ALA A 25 0.51 -1.60 -3.63
N GLY A 26 0.78 -1.02 -4.81
CA GLY A 26 1.50 -1.71 -5.88
C GLY A 26 2.95 -2.05 -5.53
N LEU A 27 3.66 -1.13 -4.88
CA LEU A 27 5.02 -1.35 -4.37
C LEU A 27 5.07 -2.44 -3.30
N ASP A 28 4.07 -2.49 -2.42
CA ASP A 28 3.98 -3.52 -1.37
C ASP A 28 3.80 -4.93 -1.96
N VAL A 29 3.00 -5.07 -3.03
CA VAL A 29 2.87 -6.35 -3.74
C VAL A 29 4.21 -6.80 -4.32
N LEU A 30 4.97 -5.87 -4.93
CA LEU A 30 6.32 -6.18 -5.42
C LEU A 30 7.26 -6.59 -4.28
N TYR A 31 7.15 -5.93 -3.13
CA TYR A 31 7.93 -6.21 -1.93
C TYR A 31 7.65 -7.61 -1.37
N ILE A 32 6.37 -7.99 -1.27
CA ILE A 32 5.92 -9.33 -0.85
C ILE A 32 6.41 -10.41 -1.81
N LEU A 33 6.29 -10.18 -3.13
CA LEU A 33 6.76 -11.11 -4.15
C LEU A 33 8.28 -11.33 -4.07
N PHE A 34 9.04 -10.26 -3.80
CA PHE A 34 10.48 -10.35 -3.58
C PHE A 34 10.83 -11.15 -2.32
N GLY A 35 10.14 -10.91 -1.20
CA GLY A 35 10.29 -11.67 0.04
C GLY A 35 9.97 -13.16 -0.13
N LEU A 36 8.90 -13.49 -0.86
CA LEU A 36 8.54 -14.88 -1.22
C LEU A 36 9.59 -15.55 -2.11
N ARG A 37 10.10 -14.83 -3.12
CA ARG A 37 11.17 -15.31 -4.00
C ARG A 37 12.44 -15.62 -3.21
N MET A 38 12.81 -14.74 -2.28
CA MET A 38 13.98 -14.90 -1.43
C MET A 38 13.80 -16.04 -0.41
N SER A 39 12.62 -16.14 0.21
CA SER A 39 12.29 -17.20 1.17
C SER A 39 12.33 -18.60 0.52
N ARG A 40 11.90 -18.70 -0.74
CA ARG A 40 11.97 -19.95 -1.54
C ARG A 40 13.36 -20.28 -2.07
N SER A 41 14.28 -19.32 -2.09
CA SER A 41 15.64 -19.51 -2.61
C SER A 41 16.66 -19.88 -1.52
N ASP A 42 16.17 -20.22 -0.32
CA ASP A 42 17.00 -20.61 0.81
C ASP A 42 17.71 -21.94 0.55
N LYS A 43 19.02 -22.00 0.83
CA LYS A 43 19.89 -23.14 0.47
C LYS A 43 20.21 -24.10 1.63
N GLY A 44 19.52 -23.96 2.77
CA GLY A 44 19.58 -24.92 3.89
C GLY A 44 19.75 -24.29 5.27
N ASP A 45 20.11 -23.01 5.33
CA ASP A 45 20.55 -22.30 6.54
C ASP A 45 19.36 -21.73 7.36
N GLY A 46 18.15 -21.69 6.79
CA GLY A 46 16.92 -21.17 7.44
C GLY A 46 16.88 -19.64 7.58
N ALA A 47 18.03 -18.97 7.61
CA ALA A 47 18.14 -17.53 7.81
C ALA A 47 17.52 -16.71 6.67
N ARG A 48 17.68 -17.13 5.39
CA ARG A 48 17.07 -16.40 4.26
C ARG A 48 15.57 -16.62 4.21
N ARG A 49 15.10 -17.78 4.68
CA ARG A 49 13.67 -18.10 4.81
C ARG A 49 13.00 -17.24 5.87
N GLY A 50 13.64 -17.07 7.03
CA GLY A 50 13.18 -16.18 8.10
C GLY A 50 13.15 -14.71 7.69
N ASN A 51 14.22 -14.20 7.09
CA ASN A 51 14.27 -12.82 6.59
C ASN A 51 13.24 -12.57 5.48
N GLY A 52 13.07 -13.52 4.55
CA GLY A 52 12.04 -13.43 3.51
C GLY A 52 10.62 -13.43 4.07
N LEU A 53 10.35 -14.21 5.12
CA LEU A 53 9.06 -14.18 5.82
C LEU A 53 8.82 -12.85 6.54
N GLY A 54 9.86 -12.26 7.15
CA GLY A 54 9.78 -10.92 7.75
C GLY A 54 9.39 -9.84 6.74
N ILE A 55 10.02 -9.86 5.56
CA ILE A 55 9.69 -8.96 4.43
C ILE A 55 8.24 -9.14 3.98
N VAL A 56 7.77 -10.38 3.89
CA VAL A 56 6.38 -10.70 3.51
C VAL A 56 5.39 -10.17 4.54
N ILE A 57 5.64 -10.40 5.83
CA ILE A 57 4.75 -9.94 6.91
C ILE A 57 4.71 -8.42 6.97
N GLN A 58 5.87 -7.76 6.86
CA GLN A 58 5.97 -6.30 6.85
C GLN A 58 5.25 -5.69 5.64
N GLY A 59 5.47 -6.23 4.45
CA GLY A 59 4.79 -5.77 3.22
C GLY A 59 3.29 -6.04 3.26
N ALA A 60 2.85 -7.17 3.83
CA ALA A 60 1.43 -7.49 3.97
C ALA A 60 0.69 -6.51 4.90
N PHE A 61 1.36 -6.05 5.97
CA PHE A 61 0.80 -5.04 6.87
C PHE A 61 0.59 -3.70 6.17
N LEU A 62 1.58 -3.24 5.40
CA LEU A 62 1.50 -1.99 4.63
C LEU A 62 0.41 -2.08 3.55
N LEU A 63 0.35 -3.20 2.83
CA LEU A 63 -0.68 -3.43 1.80
C LEU A 63 -2.09 -3.38 2.39
N LEU A 64 -2.30 -3.98 3.57
CA LEU A 64 -3.59 -3.97 4.24
C LEU A 64 -3.97 -2.55 4.68
N PHE A 65 -3.00 -1.81 5.23
CA PHE A 65 -3.19 -0.44 5.67
C PHE A 65 -3.57 0.48 4.51
N ASP A 66 -2.86 0.37 3.39
CA ASP A 66 -3.12 1.16 2.18
C ASP A 66 -4.44 0.78 1.51
N LEU A 67 -4.79 -0.51 1.48
CA LEU A 67 -6.08 -0.97 0.95
C LEU A 67 -7.24 -0.48 1.81
N ILE A 68 -7.13 -0.56 3.14
CA ILE A 68 -8.13 -0.02 4.06
C ILE A 68 -8.25 1.49 3.85
N HIS A 69 -7.16 2.24 3.80
CA HIS A 69 -7.21 3.69 3.55
C HIS A 69 -7.84 4.03 2.20
N ALA A 70 -7.47 3.31 1.14
CA ALA A 70 -8.03 3.50 -0.20
C ALA A 70 -9.53 3.17 -0.30
N LEU A 71 -10.01 2.19 0.46
CA LEU A 71 -11.43 1.80 0.52
C LEU A 71 -12.26 2.68 1.46
N THR A 72 -11.63 3.29 2.48
CA THR A 72 -12.31 4.15 3.47
C THR A 72 -12.33 5.61 3.04
N LEU A 73 -11.54 6.00 2.04
CA LEU A 73 -11.61 7.31 1.40
C LEU A 73 -12.99 7.46 0.71
N PRO A 74 -13.85 8.38 1.18
CA PRO A 74 -15.16 8.62 0.56
C PRO A 74 -14.97 9.03 -0.89
N ASN A 75 -15.86 8.57 -1.77
CA ASN A 75 -15.90 9.15 -3.12
C ASN A 75 -16.31 10.62 -2.99
N PRO A 76 -15.72 11.53 -3.77
CA PRO A 76 -16.08 12.95 -3.75
C PRO A 76 -17.52 13.25 -4.19
N GLU A 77 -18.37 12.24 -4.38
CA GLU A 77 -19.74 12.35 -4.86
C GLU A 77 -20.82 12.01 -3.80
N ASP A 78 -20.43 11.72 -2.55
CA ASP A 78 -21.36 11.49 -1.41
C ASP A 78 -21.66 12.75 -0.59
#